data_AF-A0A7X7AAY9-F1
#
_entry.id   AF-A0A7X7AAY9-F1
#
_cell.length_a   1.000
_cell.length_b   1.000
_cell.length_c   1.000
_cell.angle_alpha   90.00
_cell.angle_beta   90.00
_cell.angle_gamma   90.00
#
_symmetry.space_group_name_H-M   'P 1'
#
loop_
_entity.id
_entity.type
_entity.pdbx_description
1 polymer ?
#
loop_
_entity_poly.entity_id
_entity_poly.type
_entity_poly.pdbx_seq_one_letter_code
_entity_poly.pdbx_strand_id
1 'polypeptide(L)'
;GRIDRQSIFGKAPVGVAKRAKQYNLPVIAIVGSVGEGGIEVYDHGIDMIVDIIDQPMTLEEALNQAPELIEKAATNIARIYKAGEDLLKLRRD
;
A
#
# COMPACT_ATOMS: atom_id res chain seq x y z
N GLY A 1 8.97 -6.84 0.81
CA GLY A 1 9.09 -6.78 -0.67
C GLY A 1 9.20 -5.33 -1.11
N ARG A 2 9.89 -5.04 -2.22
CA ARG A 2 10.16 -3.68 -2.70
C ARG A 2 9.32 -3.33 -3.94
N ILE A 3 8.74 -2.14 -3.99
CA ILE A 3 8.24 -1.53 -5.24
C ILE A 3 9.31 -0.60 -5.80
N ASP A 4 9.68 -0.79 -7.06
CA ASP A 4 10.62 0.07 -7.80
C ASP A 4 10.17 0.20 -9.26
N ARG A 5 10.93 0.93 -10.10
CA ARG A 5 10.65 1.08 -11.54
C ARG A 5 10.43 -0.25 -12.25
N GLN A 6 10.97 -1.38 -11.77
CA GLN A 6 10.72 -2.64 -12.43
C GLN A 6 9.30 -3.21 -12.17
N SER A 7 8.63 -2.75 -11.12
CA SER A 7 7.27 -3.19 -10.77
C SER A 7 6.24 -2.82 -11.83
N ILE A 8 6.46 -1.75 -12.58
CA ILE A 8 5.52 -1.29 -13.63
C ILE A 8 5.54 -2.15 -14.89
N PHE A 9 6.63 -2.88 -15.16
CA PHE A 9 6.79 -3.72 -16.36
C PHE A 9 6.11 -5.09 -16.24
N GLY A 10 4.90 -5.13 -15.67
CA GLY A 10 4.07 -6.34 -15.64
C GLY A 10 4.35 -7.30 -14.48
N LYS A 11 4.95 -6.82 -13.38
CA LYS A 11 5.06 -7.62 -12.14
C LYS A 11 3.71 -7.74 -11.43
N ALA A 12 3.65 -8.65 -10.46
CA ALA A 12 2.44 -9.02 -9.73
C ALA A 12 1.61 -7.82 -9.19
N PRO A 13 2.19 -6.78 -8.55
CA PRO A 13 1.40 -5.67 -8.02
C PRO A 13 0.60 -4.91 -9.10
N VAL A 14 1.23 -4.61 -10.25
CA VAL A 14 0.55 -3.92 -11.36
C VAL A 14 -0.43 -4.84 -12.09
N GLY A 15 -0.15 -6.14 -12.15
CA GLY A 15 -1.13 -7.11 -12.65
C GLY A 15 -2.42 -7.13 -11.83
N VAL A 16 -2.30 -7.17 -10.50
CA VAL A 16 -3.45 -7.08 -9.57
C VAL A 16 -4.16 -5.75 -9.76
N ALA A 17 -3.42 -4.63 -9.82
CA ALA A 17 -3.99 -3.30 -10.02
C ALA A 17 -4.83 -3.20 -11.29
N LYS A 18 -4.27 -3.61 -12.44
CA LYS A 18 -4.97 -3.62 -13.73
C LYS A 18 -6.26 -4.42 -13.67
N ARG A 19 -6.26 -5.58 -12.99
CA ARG A 19 -7.46 -6.41 -12.83
C ARG A 19 -8.50 -5.75 -11.94
N ALA A 20 -8.11 -5.17 -10.81
CA ALA A 20 -9.01 -4.46 -9.90
C ALA A 20 -9.68 -3.24 -10.56
N LYS A 21 -8.95 -2.51 -11.41
CA LYS A 21 -9.47 -1.35 -12.13
C LYS A 21 -10.55 -1.69 -13.16
N GLN A 22 -10.59 -2.91 -13.68
CA GLN A 22 -11.71 -3.37 -14.50
C GLN A 22 -13.05 -3.39 -13.74
N TYR A 23 -13.00 -3.41 -12.40
CA TYR A 23 -14.16 -3.38 -11.51
C TYR A 23 -14.29 -2.06 -10.73
N ASN A 24 -13.53 -1.03 -11.10
CA ASN A 24 -13.48 0.27 -10.40
C ASN A 24 -13.12 0.15 -8.91
N LEU A 25 -12.33 -0.86 -8.53
CA LEU A 25 -11.91 -1.04 -7.13
C LEU A 25 -10.61 -0.26 -6.84
N PRO A 26 -10.48 0.33 -5.63
CA PRO A 26 -9.23 0.90 -5.17
C PRO A 26 -8.22 -0.20 -4.78
N VAL A 27 -6.94 0.12 -4.89
CA VAL A 27 -5.81 -0.78 -4.68
C VAL A 27 -4.74 -0.08 -3.85
N ILE A 28 -4.45 -0.65 -2.69
CA ILE A 28 -3.41 -0.18 -1.78
C ILE A 28 -2.31 -1.24 -1.74
N ALA A 29 -1.08 -0.85 -2.04
CA ALA A 29 0.08 -1.72 -1.98
C ALA A 29 0.79 -1.58 -0.62
N ILE A 30 0.83 -2.66 0.15
CA ILE A 30 1.62 -2.74 1.39
C ILE A 30 3.01 -3.29 1.03
N VAL A 31 4.06 -2.52 1.33
CA VAL A 31 5.44 -2.81 0.88
C VAL A 31 6.42 -2.70 2.04
N GLY A 32 7.57 -3.38 1.90
CA GLY A 32 8.69 -3.24 2.84
C GLY A 32 9.68 -2.14 2.46
N SER A 33 9.54 -1.56 1.28
CA SER A 33 10.31 -0.38 0.84
C SER A 33 9.82 0.10 -0.53
N VAL A 34 10.09 1.38 -0.80
CA VAL A 34 9.95 2.00 -2.13
C VAL A 34 11.33 2.35 -2.65
N GLY A 35 11.69 1.76 -3.80
CA GLY A 35 12.91 2.07 -4.54
C GLY A 35 12.70 3.14 -5.60
N GLU A 36 13.78 3.46 -6.32
CA GLU A 36 13.77 4.46 -7.38
C GLU A 36 12.71 4.17 -8.45
N GLY A 37 11.98 5.20 -8.87
CA GLY A 37 10.89 5.10 -9.85
C GLY A 37 9.67 4.31 -9.35
N GLY A 38 9.65 3.87 -8.09
CA GLY A 38 8.53 3.12 -7.53
C GLY A 38 7.22 3.90 -7.49
N ILE A 39 7.28 5.23 -7.50
CA ILE A 39 6.10 6.10 -7.50
C ILE A 39 5.31 6.05 -8.83
N GLU A 40 5.97 5.64 -9.92
CA GLU A 40 5.35 5.51 -11.25
C GLU A 40 4.19 4.50 -11.25
N VAL A 41 4.12 3.59 -10.27
CA VAL A 41 3.01 2.63 -10.14
C VAL A 41 1.63 3.29 -9.97
N TYR A 42 1.57 4.55 -9.55
CA TYR A 42 0.31 5.30 -9.47
C TYR A 42 -0.33 5.48 -10.85
N ASP A 43 0.47 5.71 -11.89
CA ASP A 43 0.00 5.78 -13.27
C ASP A 43 -0.44 4.42 -13.82
N HIS A 44 -0.18 3.34 -13.07
CA HIS A 44 -0.49 1.96 -13.43
C HIS A 44 -1.60 1.33 -12.56
N GLY A 45 -2.37 2.16 -11.86
CA GLY A 45 -3.62 1.75 -11.19
C GLY A 45 -3.46 1.33 -9.73
N ILE A 46 -2.28 1.51 -9.13
CA ILE A 46 -2.15 1.48 -7.66
C ILE A 46 -2.60 2.86 -7.16
N ASP A 47 -3.49 2.95 -6.17
CA ASP A 47 -3.96 4.25 -5.66
C ASP A 47 -3.11 4.75 -4.49
N MET A 48 -2.47 3.83 -3.76
CA MET A 48 -1.67 4.17 -2.60
C MET A 48 -0.58 3.13 -2.35
N ILE A 49 0.57 3.60 -1.86
CA ILE A 49 1.64 2.74 -1.31
C ILE A 49 1.72 3.01 0.18
N VAL A 50 1.81 1.95 0.98
CA VAL A 50 2.05 2.01 2.42
C VAL A 50 3.32 1.21 2.73
N ASP A 51 4.35 1.90 3.18
CA ASP A 51 5.55 1.27 3.72
C ASP A 51 5.27 0.76 5.15
N ILE A 52 5.71 -0.45 5.46
CA ILE A 52 5.51 -1.08 6.77
C ILE A 52 6.54 -0.62 7.81
N ILE A 53 7.65 0.00 7.39
CA ILE A 53 8.68 0.49 8.32
C ILE A 53 8.14 1.72 9.06
N ASP A 54 7.93 1.58 10.37
CA ASP A 54 7.26 2.58 11.21
C ASP A 54 8.19 3.29 12.21
N GLN A 55 9.43 2.82 12.31
CA GLN A 55 10.49 3.41 13.12
C GLN A 55 11.86 3.07 12.54
N PRO A 56 12.92 3.84 12.84
CA PRO A 56 14.28 3.48 12.47
C PRO A 56 14.64 2.09 13.01
N MET A 57 15.09 1.20 12.14
CA MET A 57 15.48 -0.17 12.47
C MET A 57 16.49 -0.70 11.45
N THR A 58 17.23 -1.72 11.84
CA THR A 58 18.11 -2.47 10.94
C THR A 58 17.30 -3.34 9.97
N LEU A 59 17.94 -3.78 8.88
CA LEU A 59 17.30 -4.70 7.94
C LEU A 59 16.92 -6.04 8.61
N GLU A 60 17.76 -6.53 9.52
CA GLU A 60 17.50 -7.78 10.24
C GLU A 60 16.26 -7.66 11.13
N GLU A 61 16.13 -6.56 11.88
CA GLU A 61 14.93 -6.28 12.68
C GLU A 61 13.68 -6.17 11.80
N ALA A 62 13.77 -5.47 10.67
CA ALA A 62 12.65 -5.33 9.73
C ALA A 62 12.18 -6.67 9.15
N LEU A 63 13.12 -7.58 8.85
CA LEU A 63 12.79 -8.91 8.35
C LEU A 63 12.19 -9.80 9.44
N ASN A 64 12.74 -9.76 10.66
CA ASN A 64 12.27 -10.55 11.79
C ASN A 64 10.89 -10.10 12.30
N GLN A 65 10.57 -8.81 12.19
CA GLN A 65 9.30 -8.21 12.64
C GLN A 65 8.30 -8.00 11.49
N ALA A 66 8.60 -8.50 10.28
CA ALA A 66 7.76 -8.25 9.11
C ALA A 66 6.28 -8.62 9.30
N PRO A 67 5.91 -9.74 9.95
CA PRO A 67 4.50 -10.07 10.22
C PRO A 67 3.78 -8.98 11.04
N GLU A 68 4.38 -8.54 12.15
CA GLU A 68 3.82 -7.52 13.04
C GLU A 68 3.73 -6.15 12.36
N LEU A 69 4.76 -5.78 11.58
CA LEU A 69 4.79 -4.54 10.82
C LEU A 69 3.68 -4.51 9.74
N ILE A 70 3.47 -5.63 9.04
CA ILE A 70 2.38 -5.78 8.05
C ILE A 70 1.01 -5.68 8.73
N GLU A 71 0.81 -6.37 9.86
CA GLU A 71 -0.45 -6.31 10.62
C GLU A 71 -0.77 -4.88 11.08
N LYS A 72 0.24 -4.17 11.59
CA LYS A 72 0.09 -2.78 12.02
C LYS A 72 -0.26 -1.86 10.85
N ALA A 73 0.44 -1.98 9.73
CA ALA A 73 0.15 -1.21 8.51
C ALA A 73 -1.28 -1.47 8.01
N ALA A 74 -1.70 -2.74 7.91
CA ALA A 74 -3.05 -3.12 7.49
C ALA A 74 -4.13 -2.59 8.45
N THR A 75 -3.89 -2.68 9.77
CA THR A 75 -4.79 -2.15 10.80
C THR A 75 -4.94 -0.64 10.67
N ASN A 76 -3.85 0.08 10.43
CA ASN A 76 -3.89 1.53 10.24
C ASN A 76 -4.67 1.90 8.97
N ILE A 77 -4.49 1.18 7.87
CA ILE A 77 -5.28 1.37 6.64
C ILE A 77 -6.78 1.19 6.94
N ALA A 78 -7.15 0.12 7.65
CA ALA A 78 -8.54 -0.13 8.02
C ALA A 78 -9.12 0.97 8.92
N ARG A 79 -8.34 1.49 9.88
CA ARG A 79 -8.73 2.62 10.73
C ARG A 79 -8.91 3.92 9.93
N ILE A 80 -8.02 4.21 8.99
CA ILE A 80 -8.13 5.37 8.09
C ILE A 80 -9.41 5.26 7.25
N TYR A 81 -9.66 4.09 6.66
CA TYR A 81 -10.89 3.84 5.91
C TYR A 81 -12.14 4.08 6.76
N LYS A 82 -12.16 3.55 7.99
CA LYS A 82 -13.26 3.75 8.93
C LYS A 82 -13.46 5.22 9.31
N ALA A 83 -12.38 5.95 9.57
CA ALA A 83 -12.45 7.38 9.85
C ALA A 83 -13.00 8.18 8.65
N GLY A 84 -12.60 7.83 7.43
CA GLY A 84 -13.13 8.42 6.20
C GLY A 84 -14.63 8.19 6.04
N GLU A 85 -15.11 6.97 6.27
CA GLU A 85 -16.54 6.63 6.27
C GLU A 85 -17.35 7.46 7.29
N ASP A 86 -16.81 7.63 8.49
CA ASP A 86 -17.49 8.39 9.55
C ASP A 86 -17.54 9.89 9.23
N LEU A 87 -16.47 10.46 8.63
CA LEU A 87 -16.47 11.84 8.12
C LEU A 87 -17.51 12.06 7.01
N LEU A 88 -17.71 11.09 6.12
CA LEU A 88 -18.71 11.18 5.05
C LEU A 88 -20.14 11.16 5.58
N LYS A 89 -20.40 10.45 6.69
CA LYS A 89 -21.72 10.45 7.35
C LYS A 89 -22.03 11.81 7.97
N LEU A 90 -21.07 12.41 8.68
CA LEU A 90 -21.22 13.73 9.29
C LEU A 90 -21.53 14.86 8.30
N ARG A 91 -21.18 14.70 7.01
CA ARG A 91 -21.46 15.69 5.96
C ARG A 91 -22.84 15.54 5.32
N ARG A 92 -23.56 14.46 5.60
CA ARG A 92 -24.89 14.16 5.03
C ARG A 92 -26.04 14.55 5.95
N ASP A 93 -25.74 14.87 7.21
CA ASP A 93 -26.65 15.41 8.22
C ASP A 93 -26.51 16.94 8.31
#